data_AF-A0A067LTJ8-F1
#
_entry.id   AF-A0A067LTJ8-F1
#
_cell.length_a   1.000
_cell.length_b   1.000
_cell.length_c   1.000
_cell.angle_alpha   90.00
_cell.angle_beta   90.00
_cell.angle_gamma   90.00
#
_symmetry.space_group_name_H-M   'P 1'
#
loop_
_entity.id
_entity.type
_entity.pdbx_description
1 polymer ?
#
loop_
_entity_poly.entity_id
_entity_poly.type
_entity_poly.pdbx_seq_one_letter_code
_entity_poly.pdbx_strand_id
1 'polypeptide(L)'
;PYEQQLICVAQVLDRKDIFAITATGDGKSALFYLPNLVLQYMRDHPKQEYPPLARGRVAPASPASIVICPLIGLEDNLVKGMQVYGVRAVAINSASLFKACVQGEDLYKRAKGGEWDVVLISPEQLETKGFHWLFLDGAFCENLCSSNIDEAHLMVTWGCDFREAYRNVGHIHSRFPDHSSLITTLA
;
A
#
# COMPACT_ATOMS: atom_id res chain seq x y z
N PRO A 1 13.90 7.07 11.41
CA PRO A 1 13.64 5.70 10.92
C PRO A 1 14.70 4.76 11.51
N TYR A 2 14.34 3.52 11.82
CA TYR A 2 15.30 2.50 12.25
C TYR A 2 16.10 1.98 11.05
N GLU A 3 17.33 1.48 11.27
CA GLU A 3 18.22 1.02 10.19
C GLU A 3 17.59 -0.07 9.31
N GLN A 4 16.88 -1.02 9.94
CA GLN A 4 16.17 -2.10 9.25
C GLN A 4 15.09 -1.59 8.30
N GLN A 5 14.41 -0.48 8.66
CA GLN A 5 13.41 0.15 7.81
C GLN A 5 14.06 0.75 6.56
N LEU A 6 15.23 1.38 6.70
CA LEU A 6 15.97 1.96 5.58
C LEU A 6 16.42 0.88 4.58
N ILE A 7 16.90 -0.26 5.09
CA ILE A 7 17.28 -1.41 4.25
C ILE A 7 16.06 -1.90 3.47
N CYS A 8 14.93 -2.11 4.13
CA CYS A 8 13.70 -2.57 3.46
C CYS A 8 13.24 -1.57 2.39
N VAL A 9 13.24 -0.27 2.71
CA VAL A 9 12.88 0.78 1.74
C VAL A 9 13.81 0.74 0.52
N ALA A 10 15.12 0.64 0.70
CA ALA A 10 16.05 0.52 -0.43
C ALA A 10 15.76 -0.71 -1.32
N GLN A 11 15.48 -1.86 -0.71
CA GLN A 11 15.11 -3.06 -1.48
C GLN A 11 13.78 -2.88 -2.25
N VAL A 12 12.79 -2.21 -1.65
CA VAL A 12 11.51 -1.89 -2.31
C VAL A 12 11.72 -0.94 -3.49
N LEU A 13 12.59 0.07 -3.33
CA LEU A 13 12.95 0.98 -4.41
C LEU A 13 13.59 0.22 -5.58
N ASP A 14 14.37 -0.82 -5.29
CA ASP A 14 14.96 -1.74 -6.26
C ASP A 14 13.98 -2.80 -6.83
N ARG A 15 12.68 -2.67 -6.54
CA ARG A 15 11.59 -3.59 -6.94
C ARG A 15 11.80 -5.02 -6.43
N LYS A 16 12.35 -5.17 -5.22
CA LYS A 16 12.41 -6.46 -4.54
C LYS A 16 11.24 -6.60 -3.58
N ASP A 17 10.73 -7.82 -3.49
CA ASP A 17 9.70 -8.16 -2.52
C ASP A 17 10.33 -8.29 -1.13
N ILE A 18 9.53 -7.95 -0.12
CA ILE A 18 9.95 -7.96 1.28
C ILE A 18 9.00 -8.83 2.09
N PHE A 19 9.59 -9.72 2.87
CA PHE A 19 8.92 -10.47 3.92
C PHE A 19 9.53 -10.06 5.26
N ALA A 20 8.86 -9.16 5.97
CA ALA A 20 9.34 -8.54 7.19
C ALA A 20 8.71 -9.21 8.43
N ILE A 21 9.55 -9.82 9.26
CA ILE A 21 9.18 -10.35 10.58
C ILE A 21 9.74 -9.37 11.61
N THR A 22 8.86 -8.73 12.36
CA THR A 22 9.22 -7.63 13.29
C THR A 22 8.39 -7.73 14.55
N ALA A 23 8.86 -7.26 15.70
CA ALA A 23 7.99 -7.21 16.87
C ALA A 23 6.88 -6.15 16.71
N THR A 24 5.77 -6.34 17.43
CA THR A 24 4.72 -5.31 17.51
C THR A 24 5.30 -4.01 18.06
N GLY A 25 5.13 -2.91 17.33
CA GLY A 25 5.63 -1.59 17.75
C GLY A 25 6.97 -1.17 17.13
N ASP A 26 7.65 -2.05 16.40
CA ASP A 26 8.95 -1.75 15.73
C ASP A 26 8.82 -0.78 14.54
N GLY A 27 7.61 -0.25 14.29
CA GLY A 27 7.35 0.74 13.25
C GLY A 27 7.25 0.16 11.85
N LYS A 28 6.85 -1.11 11.70
CA LYS A 28 6.66 -1.77 10.40
C LYS A 28 5.77 -1.01 9.42
N SER A 29 4.78 -0.26 9.93
CA SER A 29 3.89 0.59 9.11
C SER A 29 4.61 1.68 8.33
N ALA A 30 5.85 2.04 8.70
CA ALA A 30 6.68 2.95 7.93
C ALA A 30 6.97 2.42 6.51
N LEU A 31 7.01 1.10 6.33
CA LEU A 31 7.21 0.47 5.03
C LEU A 31 6.09 0.75 4.03
N PHE A 32 4.90 1.09 4.52
CA PHE A 32 3.72 1.32 3.67
C PHE A 32 3.81 2.64 2.88
N TYR A 33 4.52 3.64 3.42
CA TYR A 33 4.55 5.00 2.85
C TYR A 33 5.95 5.55 2.59
N LEU A 34 6.99 5.11 3.31
CA LEU A 34 8.35 5.61 3.11
C LEU A 34 8.87 5.43 1.67
N PRO A 35 8.63 4.31 0.97
CA PRO A 35 9.04 4.18 -0.43
C PRO A 35 8.45 5.27 -1.32
N ASN A 36 7.17 5.64 -1.11
CA ASN A 36 6.51 6.68 -1.89
C ASN A 36 7.09 8.05 -1.58
N LEU A 37 7.35 8.36 -0.31
CA LEU A 37 7.99 9.61 0.08
C LEU A 37 9.38 9.77 -0.55
N VAL A 38 10.17 8.69 -0.60
CA VAL A 38 11.50 8.73 -1.25
C VAL A 38 11.36 8.96 -2.76
N LEU A 39 10.45 8.23 -3.44
CA LEU A 39 10.23 8.40 -4.88
C LEU A 39 9.73 9.80 -5.23
N GLN A 40 8.82 10.36 -4.42
CA GLN A 40 8.36 11.74 -4.56
C GLN A 40 9.49 12.73 -4.36
N TYR A 41 10.29 12.54 -3.31
CA TYR A 41 11.44 13.40 -3.06
C TYR A 41 12.46 13.38 -4.20
N MET A 42 12.78 12.19 -4.74
CA MET A 42 13.68 12.04 -5.89
C MET A 42 13.12 12.67 -7.17
N ARG A 43 11.80 12.57 -7.39
CA ARG A 43 11.10 13.24 -8.50
C ARG A 43 11.21 14.76 -8.39
N ASP A 44 10.96 15.31 -7.20
CA ASP A 44 10.92 16.76 -6.96
C ASP A 44 12.33 17.39 -6.85
N HIS A 45 13.34 16.58 -6.54
CA HIS A 45 14.74 16.98 -6.44
C HIS A 45 15.61 16.13 -7.37
N PRO A 46 15.54 16.32 -8.69
CA PRO A 46 16.36 15.57 -9.64
C PRO A 46 17.84 15.96 -9.47
N LYS A 47 18.58 15.24 -8.63
CA LYS A 47 20.05 15.37 -8.52
C LYS A 47 20.73 14.24 -9.27
N GLN A 48 21.90 14.52 -9.84
CA GLN A 48 22.75 13.51 -10.51
C GLN A 48 23.47 12.55 -9.53
N GLU A 49 23.47 12.85 -8.22
CA GLU A 49 24.26 12.12 -7.22
C GLU A 49 23.54 10.92 -6.59
N TYR A 50 22.23 10.74 -6.85
CA TYR A 50 21.57 9.53 -6.37
C TYR A 50 22.01 8.33 -7.21
N PRO A 51 22.29 7.18 -6.58
CA PRO A 51 22.44 5.95 -7.34
C PRO A 51 21.18 5.73 -8.18
N PRO A 52 21.31 5.30 -9.44
CA PRO A 52 20.16 5.01 -10.28
C PRO A 52 19.31 3.93 -9.59
N LEU A 53 18.00 4.10 -9.59
CA LEU A 53 17.09 3.06 -9.10
C LEU A 53 17.32 1.79 -9.92
N ALA A 54 17.39 0.64 -9.24
CA ALA A 54 17.70 -0.60 -9.94
C ALA A 54 16.64 -0.96 -10.99
N ARG A 55 17.04 -1.83 -11.93
CA ARG A 55 16.16 -2.39 -12.97
C ARG A 55 15.51 -1.33 -13.87
N GLY A 56 16.20 -0.20 -14.09
CA GLY A 56 15.72 0.89 -14.94
C GLY A 56 14.46 1.57 -14.42
N ARG A 57 14.17 1.46 -13.11
CA ARG A 57 13.01 2.12 -12.52
C ARG A 57 13.18 3.63 -12.63
N VAL A 58 12.11 4.29 -13.05
CA VAL A 58 11.96 5.75 -12.95
C VAL A 58 10.92 6.02 -11.87
N ALA A 59 11.12 7.08 -11.10
CA ALA A 59 10.12 7.50 -10.12
C ALA A 59 8.83 7.88 -10.86
N PRO A 60 7.68 7.25 -10.54
CA PRO A 60 6.44 7.57 -11.23
C PRO A 60 5.97 8.99 -10.90
N ALA A 61 5.09 9.52 -11.75
CA ALA A 61 4.58 10.88 -11.59
C ALA A 61 3.79 11.05 -10.29
N SER A 62 3.06 10.02 -9.85
CA SER A 62 2.32 10.01 -8.59
C SER A 62 2.46 8.67 -7.88
N PRO A 63 3.58 8.40 -7.17
CA PRO A 63 3.82 7.13 -6.50
C PRO A 63 2.70 6.77 -5.52
N ALA A 64 2.18 5.55 -5.64
CA ALA A 64 1.09 5.05 -4.80
C ALA A 64 1.42 3.67 -4.18
N SER A 65 0.84 3.38 -3.02
CA SER A 65 0.87 2.07 -2.38
C SER A 65 -0.54 1.59 -2.07
N ILE A 66 -0.77 0.28 -2.17
CA ILE A 66 -1.95 -0.37 -1.59
C ILE A 66 -1.55 -1.09 -0.32
N VAL A 67 -2.37 -1.04 0.71
CA VAL A 67 -2.17 -1.78 1.96
C VAL A 67 -3.43 -2.56 2.31
N ILE A 68 -3.31 -3.87 2.44
CA ILE A 68 -4.41 -4.75 2.83
C ILE A 68 -4.27 -5.04 4.32
N CYS A 69 -5.14 -4.42 5.11
CA CYS A 69 -5.11 -4.53 6.57
C CYS A 69 -6.20 -5.49 7.08
N PRO A 70 -5.89 -6.35 8.06
CA PRO A 70 -6.81 -7.39 8.51
C PRO A 70 -7.84 -6.93 9.56
N LEU A 71 -7.71 -5.73 10.14
CA LEU A 71 -8.53 -5.27 11.25
C LEU A 71 -9.29 -3.98 10.92
N ILE A 72 -10.62 -4.05 10.94
CA ILE A 72 -11.50 -2.87 10.82
C ILE A 72 -11.22 -1.95 12.02
N GLY A 73 -10.96 -0.67 11.75
CA GLY A 73 -10.69 0.34 12.78
C GLY A 73 -9.20 0.64 13.00
N LEU A 74 -8.28 -0.27 12.61
CA LEU A 74 -6.85 0.06 12.59
C LEU A 74 -6.49 0.93 11.39
N GLU A 75 -7.21 0.76 10.28
CA GLU A 75 -7.03 1.52 9.04
C GLU A 75 -7.11 3.04 9.30
N ASP A 76 -8.09 3.50 10.07
CA ASP A 76 -8.24 4.93 10.40
C ASP A 76 -7.06 5.46 11.24
N ASN A 77 -6.52 4.65 12.14
CA ASN A 77 -5.36 5.03 12.94
C ASN A 77 -4.08 5.10 12.07
N LEU A 78 -3.91 4.16 11.14
CA LEU A 78 -2.81 4.17 10.18
C LEU A 78 -2.92 5.38 9.24
N VAL A 79 -4.11 5.67 8.72
CA VAL A 79 -4.38 6.86 7.89
C VAL A 79 -4.01 8.13 8.66
N LYS A 80 -4.53 8.30 9.88
CA LYS A 80 -4.22 9.47 10.71
C LYS A 80 -2.73 9.58 10.99
N GLY A 81 -2.07 8.47 11.32
CA GLY A 81 -0.64 8.43 11.56
C GLY A 81 0.18 8.86 10.35
N MET A 82 -0.20 8.42 9.16
CA MET A 82 0.44 8.81 7.89
C MET A 82 0.19 10.28 7.54
N GLN A 83 -1.03 10.78 7.75
CA GLN A 83 -1.40 12.17 7.49
C GLN A 83 -0.62 13.16 8.35
N VAL A 84 -0.22 12.79 9.58
CA VAL A 84 0.68 13.61 10.42
C VAL A 84 2.03 13.87 9.73
N TYR A 85 2.49 12.94 8.90
CA TYR A 85 3.72 13.09 8.11
C TYR A 85 3.49 13.67 6.71
N GLY A 86 2.29 14.21 6.44
CA GLY A 86 1.94 14.81 5.14
C GLY A 86 1.64 13.81 4.04
N VAL A 87 1.53 12.51 4.35
CA VAL A 87 1.16 11.47 3.37
C VAL A 87 -0.34 11.52 3.12
N ARG A 88 -0.75 11.61 1.85
CA ARG A 88 -2.16 11.56 1.44
C ARG A 88 -2.63 10.12 1.51
N ALA A 89 -3.22 9.73 2.63
CA ALA A 89 -3.73 8.38 2.84
C ALA A 89 -5.26 8.34 2.95
N VAL A 90 -5.86 7.24 2.46
CA VAL A 90 -7.29 6.95 2.59
C VAL A 90 -7.51 5.49 2.93
N ALA A 91 -8.56 5.20 3.70
CA ALA A 91 -9.06 3.84 3.90
C ALA A 91 -10.29 3.60 3.00
N ILE A 92 -10.33 2.47 2.31
CA ILE A 92 -11.46 1.98 1.53
C ILE A 92 -12.00 0.74 2.22
N ASN A 93 -13.09 0.94 2.96
CA ASN A 93 -13.86 -0.07 3.66
C ASN A 93 -15.35 0.28 3.56
N SER A 94 -16.23 -0.56 4.09
CA SER A 94 -17.68 -0.33 4.01
C SER A 94 -18.12 1.01 4.63
N ALA A 95 -17.52 1.41 5.75
CA ALA A 95 -17.87 2.65 6.44
C ALA A 95 -17.39 3.90 5.67
N SER A 96 -16.16 3.90 5.17
CA SER A 96 -15.61 5.03 4.41
C SER A 96 -16.29 5.18 3.05
N LEU A 97 -16.63 4.07 2.38
CA LEU A 97 -17.40 4.09 1.14
C LEU A 97 -18.82 4.62 1.35
N PHE A 98 -19.49 4.21 2.44
CA PHE A 98 -20.81 4.75 2.77
C PHE A 98 -20.74 6.27 3.01
N LYS A 99 -19.77 6.72 3.81
CA LYS A 99 -19.56 8.16 4.08
C LYS A 99 -19.28 8.95 2.80
N ALA A 100 -18.38 8.46 1.95
CA ALA A 100 -18.04 9.09 0.67
C ALA A 100 -19.28 9.17 -0.26
N CYS A 101 -20.08 8.10 -0.32
CA CYS A 101 -21.31 8.06 -1.11
C CYS A 101 -22.31 9.15 -0.66
N VAL A 102 -22.51 9.33 0.65
CA VAL A 102 -23.37 10.40 1.19
C VAL A 102 -22.85 11.80 0.81
N GLN A 103 -21.54 11.95 0.65
CA GLN A 103 -20.89 13.19 0.24
C GLN A 103 -20.82 13.37 -1.29
N GLY A 104 -21.33 12.42 -2.08
CA GLY A 104 -21.27 12.43 -3.54
C GLY A 104 -19.88 12.13 -4.10
N GLU A 105 -19.02 11.48 -3.33
CA GLU A 105 -17.65 11.14 -3.69
C GLU A 105 -17.49 9.66 -4.07
N ASP A 106 -16.50 9.36 -4.92
CA ASP A 106 -16.09 8.00 -5.27
C ASP A 106 -14.60 7.83 -4.94
N LEU A 107 -14.31 7.10 -3.86
CA LEU A 107 -12.94 6.89 -3.38
C LEU A 107 -12.08 6.12 -4.38
N TYR A 108 -12.64 5.15 -5.13
CA TYR A 108 -11.90 4.40 -6.15
C TYR A 108 -11.57 5.31 -7.34
N LYS A 109 -12.49 6.21 -7.73
CA LYS A 109 -12.21 7.20 -8.78
C LYS A 109 -11.12 8.18 -8.36
N ARG A 110 -11.13 8.63 -7.10
CA ARG A 110 -10.07 9.51 -6.53
C ARG A 110 -8.72 8.80 -6.49
N ALA A 111 -8.69 7.51 -6.10
CA ALA A 111 -7.48 6.69 -6.14
C ALA A 111 -6.90 6.56 -7.55
N LYS A 112 -7.74 6.27 -8.56
CA LYS A 112 -7.31 6.27 -9.98
C LYS A 112 -6.76 7.61 -10.44
N GLY A 113 -7.29 8.70 -9.91
CA GLY A 113 -6.83 10.07 -10.18
C GLY A 113 -5.47 10.43 -9.55
N GLY A 114 -4.83 9.54 -8.80
CA GLY A 114 -3.54 9.83 -8.15
C GLY A 114 -3.65 10.76 -6.94
N GLU A 115 -4.83 10.85 -6.33
CA GLU A 115 -5.05 11.74 -5.17
C GLU A 115 -4.40 11.22 -3.89
N TRP A 116 -4.22 9.90 -3.79
CA TRP A 116 -3.73 9.23 -2.59
C TRP A 116 -2.38 8.57 -2.84
N ASP A 117 -1.43 8.83 -1.94
CA ASP A 117 -0.13 8.17 -1.89
C ASP A 117 -0.27 6.76 -1.30
N VAL A 118 -1.21 6.55 -0.38
CA VAL A 118 -1.47 5.24 0.24
C VAL A 118 -2.96 4.97 0.32
N VAL A 119 -3.38 3.84 -0.23
CA VAL A 119 -4.77 3.37 -0.19
C VAL A 119 -4.82 2.11 0.66
N LEU A 120 -5.38 2.23 1.88
CA LEU A 120 -5.67 1.06 2.71
C LEU A 120 -6.98 0.44 2.24
N ILE A 121 -7.02 -0.86 2.11
CA ILE A 121 -8.16 -1.60 1.55
C ILE A 121 -8.52 -2.72 2.51
N SER A 122 -9.79 -2.74 2.92
CA SER A 122 -10.27 -3.84 3.77
C SER A 122 -10.35 -5.14 2.95
N PRO A 123 -10.19 -6.31 3.58
CA PRO A 123 -10.14 -7.58 2.88
C PRO A 123 -11.44 -7.91 2.11
N GLU A 124 -12.60 -7.44 2.57
CA GLU A 124 -13.87 -7.64 1.88
C GLU A 124 -13.97 -6.83 0.58
N GLN A 125 -13.22 -5.73 0.48
CA GLN A 125 -13.25 -4.87 -0.71
C GLN A 125 -12.53 -5.50 -1.91
N LEU A 126 -11.64 -6.44 -1.64
CA LEU A 126 -10.81 -7.14 -2.61
C LEU A 126 -11.57 -7.90 -3.71
N GLU A 127 -12.79 -8.35 -3.40
CA GLU A 127 -13.67 -9.06 -4.34
C GLU A 127 -14.66 -8.14 -5.05
N THR A 128 -14.69 -6.85 -4.69
CA THR A 128 -15.64 -5.92 -5.26
C THR A 128 -15.25 -5.50 -6.68
N LYS A 129 -16.25 -5.10 -7.45
CA LYS A 129 -16.03 -4.50 -8.77
C LYS A 129 -15.16 -3.24 -8.69
N GLY A 130 -15.33 -2.42 -7.65
CA GLY A 130 -14.55 -1.19 -7.47
C GLY A 130 -13.04 -1.46 -7.41
N PHE A 131 -12.64 -2.45 -6.60
CA PHE A 131 -11.25 -2.91 -6.54
C PHE A 131 -10.77 -3.49 -7.87
N HIS A 132 -11.59 -4.32 -8.52
CA HIS A 132 -11.24 -4.87 -9.83
C HIS A 132 -10.98 -3.77 -10.88
N TRP A 133 -11.85 -2.75 -10.95
CA TRP A 133 -11.69 -1.63 -11.88
C TRP A 133 -10.49 -0.75 -11.57
N LEU A 134 -10.06 -0.67 -10.31
CA LEU A 134 -8.85 0.05 -9.93
C LEU A 134 -7.60 -0.58 -10.56
N PHE A 135 -7.50 -1.91 -10.56
CA PHE A 135 -6.35 -2.64 -11.14
C PHE A 135 -6.41 -2.81 -12.66
N LEU A 136 -7.55 -2.50 -13.30
CA LEU A 136 -7.64 -2.40 -14.76
C LEU A 136 -7.26 -1.01 -15.28
N ASP A 137 -7.08 -0.03 -14.39
CA ASP A 137 -6.65 1.31 -14.76
C ASP A 137 -5.12 1.34 -14.95
N GLY A 138 -4.68 1.52 -16.19
CA GLY A 138 -3.26 1.50 -16.55
C GLY A 138 -2.46 2.60 -15.84
N ALA A 139 -3.03 3.81 -15.70
CA ALA A 139 -2.35 4.92 -15.05
C ALA A 139 -2.15 4.67 -13.56
N PHE A 140 -3.16 4.11 -12.87
CA PHE A 140 -3.01 3.69 -11.48
C PHE A 140 -1.94 2.61 -11.34
N CYS A 141 -1.99 1.58 -12.19
CA CYS A 141 -1.04 0.47 -12.16
C CYS A 141 0.41 0.91 -12.44
N GLU A 142 0.65 1.84 -13.36
CA GLU A 142 1.98 2.43 -13.63
C GLU A 142 2.54 3.23 -12.44
N ASN A 143 1.65 3.80 -11.63
CA ASN A 143 2.01 4.57 -10.44
C ASN A 143 2.14 3.71 -9.18
N LEU A 144 1.64 2.46 -9.20
CA LEU A 144 1.65 1.55 -8.06
C LEU A 144 3.07 1.05 -7.78
N CYS A 145 3.65 1.50 -6.68
CA CYS A 145 5.04 1.27 -6.30
C CYS A 145 5.21 0.08 -5.37
N SER A 146 4.24 -0.16 -4.49
CA SER A 146 4.20 -1.34 -3.65
C SER A 146 2.77 -1.78 -3.32
N SER A 147 2.61 -3.08 -3.12
CA SER A 147 1.40 -3.71 -2.62
C SER A 147 1.74 -4.38 -1.29
N ASN A 148 1.02 -4.02 -0.24
CA ASN A 148 1.37 -4.36 1.14
C ASN A 148 0.30 -5.28 1.74
N ILE A 149 0.72 -6.35 2.42
CA ILE A 149 -0.14 -7.28 3.14
C ILE A 149 0.29 -7.25 4.61
N ASP A 150 -0.59 -6.76 5.49
CA ASP A 150 -0.29 -6.61 6.92
C ASP A 150 -0.77 -7.79 7.76
N GLU A 151 0.07 -8.31 8.67
CA GLU A 151 -0.18 -9.51 9.47
C GLU A 151 -0.52 -10.75 8.62
N ALA A 152 0.32 -11.06 7.64
CA ALA A 152 0.06 -12.16 6.73
C ALA A 152 -0.02 -13.56 7.38
N HIS A 153 0.44 -13.72 8.63
CA HIS A 153 0.21 -14.96 9.38
C HIS A 153 -1.28 -15.28 9.52
N LEU A 154 -2.15 -14.26 9.47
CA LEU A 154 -3.60 -14.44 9.56
C LEU A 154 -4.19 -15.19 8.36
N MET A 155 -3.50 -15.23 7.22
CA MET A 155 -3.93 -16.05 6.08
C MET A 155 -3.85 -17.55 6.36
N VAL A 156 -2.89 -17.98 7.22
CA VAL A 156 -2.56 -19.39 7.44
C VAL A 156 -2.99 -19.85 8.84
N THR A 157 -2.65 -19.08 9.87
CA THR A 157 -2.70 -19.54 11.26
C THR A 157 -4.09 -19.32 11.90
N TRP A 158 -4.87 -18.34 11.42
CA TRP A 158 -6.17 -17.96 12.01
C TRP A 158 -7.30 -17.81 10.98
N GLY A 159 -7.04 -18.17 9.72
CA GLY A 159 -7.86 -17.77 8.55
C GLY A 159 -9.31 -18.25 8.53
N CYS A 160 -9.69 -19.19 9.40
CA CYS A 160 -11.08 -19.64 9.55
C CYS A 160 -11.86 -18.82 10.60
N ASP A 161 -11.21 -18.43 11.71
CA ASP A 161 -11.89 -17.83 12.87
C ASP A 161 -11.72 -16.31 12.94
N PHE A 162 -10.69 -15.75 12.28
CA PHE A 162 -10.34 -14.34 12.42
C PHE A 162 -10.96 -13.44 11.35
N ARG A 163 -10.93 -13.84 10.06
CA ARG A 163 -11.57 -13.11 8.94
C ARG A 163 -11.51 -13.87 7.62
N GLU A 164 -12.63 -14.47 7.19
CA GLU A 164 -12.67 -15.31 5.97
C GLU A 164 -12.16 -14.60 4.71
N ALA A 165 -12.52 -13.34 4.51
CA ALA A 165 -12.10 -12.54 3.35
C ALA A 165 -10.57 -12.35 3.27
N TYR A 166 -9.84 -12.46 4.38
CA TYR A 166 -8.38 -12.35 4.39
C TYR A 166 -7.68 -13.52 3.70
N ARG A 167 -8.35 -14.69 3.58
CA ARG A 167 -7.82 -15.84 2.83
C ARG A 167 -7.66 -15.53 1.34
N ASN A 168 -8.49 -14.62 0.82
CA ASN A 168 -8.53 -14.30 -0.61
C ASN A 168 -7.42 -13.34 -1.05
N VAL A 169 -6.66 -12.79 -0.10
CA VAL A 169 -5.50 -11.94 -0.37
C VAL A 169 -4.47 -12.67 -1.24
N GLY A 170 -4.20 -13.94 -0.95
CA GLY A 170 -3.25 -14.75 -1.72
C GLY A 170 -3.61 -14.88 -3.20
N HIS A 171 -4.91 -14.87 -3.55
CA HIS A 171 -5.38 -14.97 -4.93
C HIS A 171 -5.19 -13.67 -5.71
N ILE A 172 -5.14 -12.54 -5.02
CA ILE A 172 -5.07 -11.19 -5.63
C ILE A 172 -3.66 -10.77 -5.95
N HIS A 173 -2.65 -11.45 -5.42
CA HIS A 173 -1.26 -11.27 -5.81
C HIS A 173 -1.08 -11.29 -7.33
N SER A 174 -1.79 -12.18 -8.03
CA SER A 174 -1.76 -12.28 -9.50
C SER A 174 -2.23 -11.02 -10.25
N ARG A 175 -2.89 -10.09 -9.57
CA ARG A 175 -3.37 -8.82 -10.12
C ARG A 175 -2.37 -7.67 -9.94
N PHE A 176 -1.36 -7.84 -9.08
CA PHE A 176 -0.38 -6.78 -8.83
C PHE A 176 0.57 -6.66 -10.03
N PRO A 177 0.93 -5.43 -10.45
CA PRO A 177 1.87 -5.23 -11.54
C PRO A 177 3.26 -5.79 -11.18
N ASP A 178 3.93 -6.44 -12.14
CA ASP A 178 5.27 -7.04 -11.95
C ASP A 178 6.35 -6.05 -11.45
N HIS A 179 6.11 -4.75 -11.64
CA HIS A 179 7.04 -3.69 -11.25
C HIS A 179 6.77 -3.11 -9.86
N SER A 180 5.65 -3.47 -9.24
CA SER A 180 5.29 -3.11 -7.86
C SER A 180 5.90 -4.16 -6.92
N SER A 181 6.64 -3.73 -5.89
CA SER A 181 7.12 -4.65 -4.86
C SER A 181 5.99 -5.16 -3.98
N LEU A 182 5.98 -6.45 -3.68
CA LEU A 182 5.16 -7.02 -2.62
C LEU A 182 5.86 -6.82 -1.26
N ILE A 183 5.14 -6.25 -0.29
CA ILE A 183 5.62 -6.11 1.09
C ILE A 183 4.68 -6.87 2.00
N THR A 184 5.20 -7.86 2.70
CA THR A 184 4.44 -8.65 3.65
C THR A 184 5.00 -8.44 5.04
N THR A 185 4.15 -8.07 6.00
CA THR A 185 4.55 -7.87 7.40
C THR A 185 3.90 -8.89 8.32
N LEU A 186 4.64 -9.33 9.34
CA LEU A 186 4.16 -10.19 10.42
C LEU A 186 4.71 -9.69 11.74
N ALA A 187 3.86 -9.66 12.77
CA ALA A 187 4.25 -9.43 14.15
C ALA A 187 3.94 -10.59 15.10
#